data_AF-D2PTP2-F1
#
_entry.id   AF-D2PTP2-F1
#
_cell.length_a   1.000
_cell.length_b   1.000
_cell.length_c   1.000
_cell.angle_alpha   90.00
_cell.angle_beta   90.00
_cell.angle_gamma   90.00
#
_symmetry.space_group_name_H-M   'P 1'
#
loop_
_entity.id
_entity.type
_entity.pdbx_description
1 polymer ?
#
loop_
_entity_poly.entity_id
_entity_poly.type
_entity_poly.pdbx_seq_one_letter_code
_entity_poly.pdbx_strand_id
1 'polypeptide(L)'
;MPGPGWNYYGVRVQLSSDSTLRLLLNAAIGLVAASEHENVPEFGPLRFRVVPSPEVFEAHGLRVASATQLAAEISEADLHALPESRRKDVLYHGPTTVGDLLFNWFD
;
A
#
# COMPACT_ATOMS: atom_id res chain seq x y z
N MET A 1 7.05 -0.08 15.21
CA MET A 1 7.67 1.16 14.71
C MET A 1 7.99 0.95 13.24
N PRO A 2 7.90 1.95 12.35
CA PRO A 2 8.58 1.86 11.06
C PRO A 2 10.07 1.76 11.38
N GLY A 3 10.67 0.66 10.95
CA GLY A 3 12.12 0.56 10.85
C GLY A 3 12.59 1.09 9.50
N PRO A 4 13.92 1.13 9.28
CA PRO A 4 14.45 1.23 7.93
C PRO A 4 13.84 0.10 7.09
N GLY A 5 13.29 0.44 5.93
CA GLY A 5 12.71 -0.52 5.00
C GLY A 5 11.18 -0.57 4.90
N TRP A 6 10.38 0.12 5.72
CA TRP A 6 8.90 0.05 5.62
C TRP A 6 8.27 1.40 5.25
N ASN A 7 7.59 1.45 4.10
CA ASN A 7 6.86 2.64 3.67
C ASN A 7 5.46 2.78 4.29
N TYR A 8 5.01 1.80 5.09
CA TYR A 8 3.66 1.81 5.66
C TYR A 8 3.55 1.17 7.06
N TYR A 9 2.50 1.57 7.77
CA TYR A 9 2.01 0.93 9.00
C TYR A 9 0.82 0.02 8.67
N GLY A 10 0.69 -1.12 9.34
CA GLY A 10 -0.43 -2.03 9.16
C GLY A 10 -1.14 -2.36 10.47
N VAL A 11 -2.47 -2.25 10.51
CA VAL A 11 -3.30 -2.62 11.66
C VAL A 11 -4.38 -3.61 11.21
N ARG A 12 -4.53 -4.73 11.95
CA ARG A 12 -5.61 -5.68 11.72
C ARG A 12 -6.93 -5.11 12.23
N VAL A 13 -7.96 -5.17 11.41
CA VAL A 13 -9.33 -4.75 11.76
C VAL A 13 -10.29 -5.90 11.52
N GLN A 14 -11.10 -6.20 12.52
CA GLN A 14 -12.21 -7.13 12.41
C GLN A 14 -13.47 -6.36 11.99
N LEU A 15 -14.08 -6.71 10.86
CA LEU A 15 -15.34 -6.10 10.40
C LEU A 15 -16.58 -6.85 10.88
N SER A 16 -16.48 -8.18 10.93
CA SER A 16 -17.52 -9.08 11.42
C SER A 16 -16.87 -10.35 11.97
N SER A 17 -17.65 -11.27 12.55
CA SER A 17 -17.14 -12.54 13.10
C SER A 17 -16.22 -13.30 12.15
N ASP A 18 -16.45 -13.20 10.84
CA ASP A 18 -15.77 -13.99 9.80
C ASP A 18 -15.03 -13.13 8.78
N SER A 19 -14.87 -11.82 9.03
CA SER A 19 -14.19 -10.91 8.11
C SER A 19 -13.12 -10.08 8.80
N THR A 20 -11.88 -10.38 8.44
CA THR A 20 -10.68 -9.69 8.92
C THR A 20 -9.97 -9.00 7.75
N LEU A 21 -9.66 -7.71 7.88
CA LEU A 21 -8.77 -7.00 6.94
C LEU A 21 -7.56 -6.42 7.66
N ARG A 22 -6.59 -5.97 6.87
CA ARG A 22 -5.49 -5.14 7.34
C ARG A 22 -5.66 -3.75 6.75
N LEU A 23 -5.78 -2.72 7.59
CA LEU A 23 -5.66 -1.33 7.17
C LEU A 23 -4.18 -0.98 7.09
N LEU A 24 -3.82 -0.27 6.03
CA LEU A 24 -2.46 0.15 5.71
C LEU A 24 -2.40 1.67 5.66
N LEU A 25 -1.39 2.26 6.29
CA LEU A 25 -1.14 3.70 6.25
C LEU A 25 0.27 3.96 5.75
N ASN A 26 0.41 4.49 4.53
CA ASN A 26 1.64 5.11 4.09
C ASN A 26 1.67 6.55 4.63
N ALA A 27 2.34 6.74 5.77
CA ALA A 27 2.38 8.01 6.48
C ALA A 27 3.17 9.10 5.73
N ALA A 28 4.11 8.72 4.86
CA ALA A 28 4.93 9.68 4.12
C ALA A 28 4.10 10.49 3.11
N ILE A 29 3.04 9.88 2.56
CA ILE A 29 2.14 10.52 1.59
C ILE A 29 0.69 10.65 2.08
N GLY A 30 0.43 10.32 3.36
CA GLY A 30 -0.90 10.39 3.96
C GLY A 30 -1.94 9.51 3.24
N LEU A 31 -1.56 8.30 2.82
CA LEU A 31 -2.40 7.42 2.02
C LEU A 31 -2.83 6.18 2.82
N VAL A 32 -4.13 5.91 2.83
CA VAL A 32 -4.75 4.74 3.44
C VAL A 32 -5.18 3.73 2.36
N ALA A 33 -4.93 2.47 2.64
CA ALA A 33 -5.41 1.34 1.84
C ALA A 33 -5.89 0.21 2.76
N ALA A 34 -6.56 -0.79 2.19
CA ALA A 34 -6.90 -2.02 2.88
C ALA A 34 -6.35 -3.21 2.10
N SER A 35 -5.93 -4.26 2.79
CA SER A 35 -5.58 -5.53 2.20
C SER A 35 -6.25 -6.70 2.92
N GLU A 36 -6.30 -7.86 2.27
CA GLU A 36 -6.62 -9.11 2.93
C GLU A 36 -5.64 -9.36 4.09
N HIS A 37 -6.16 -9.85 5.20
CA HIS A 37 -5.36 -10.23 6.36
C HIS A 37 -5.04 -11.73 6.34
N GLU A 38 -5.98 -12.56 5.91
CA GLU A 38 -5.86 -14.02 5.92
C GLU A 38 -5.23 -14.55 4.63
N ASN A 39 -4.40 -15.59 4.73
CA ASN A 39 -3.77 -16.27 3.59
C ASN A 39 -2.92 -15.37 2.66
N VAL A 40 -2.57 -14.16 3.11
CA VAL A 40 -1.56 -13.31 2.50
C VAL A 40 -0.31 -13.42 3.37
N PRO A 41 0.88 -13.68 2.78
CA PRO A 41 2.10 -13.66 3.56
C PRO A 41 2.29 -12.28 4.21
N GLU A 42 2.86 -12.25 5.41
CA GLU A 42 3.15 -11.00 6.13
C GLU A 42 4.05 -10.06 5.30
N PHE A 43 4.77 -10.66 4.33
CA PHE A 43 5.67 -10.03 3.36
C PHE A 43 5.36 -10.57 1.95
N GLY A 44 5.17 -9.68 0.97
CA GLY A 44 4.86 -10.05 -0.42
C GLY A 44 3.75 -9.18 -1.02
N PRO A 45 3.33 -9.44 -2.28
CA PRO A 45 2.34 -8.63 -2.96
C PRO A 45 1.02 -8.67 -2.19
N LEU A 46 0.58 -7.50 -1.76
CA LEU A 46 -0.63 -7.34 -0.95
C LEU A 46 -1.86 -7.51 -1.82
N ARG A 47 -2.86 -8.22 -1.32
CA ARG A 47 -4.17 -8.31 -1.98
C ARG A 47 -5.05 -7.17 -1.50
N PHE A 48 -5.08 -6.07 -2.26
CA PHE A 48 -5.82 -4.89 -1.87
C PHE A 48 -7.34 -5.10 -1.90
N ARG A 49 -8.02 -4.49 -0.94
CA ARG A 49 -9.47 -4.53 -0.73
C ARG A 49 -10.01 -3.11 -0.65
N VAL A 50 -11.34 -2.99 -0.75
CA VAL A 50 -12.02 -1.72 -0.50
C VAL A 50 -11.82 -1.32 0.95
N VAL A 51 -11.45 -0.06 1.17
CA VAL A 51 -11.35 0.51 2.52
C VAL A 51 -12.77 0.71 3.07
N PRO A 52 -13.09 0.14 4.24
CA PRO A 52 -14.38 0.37 4.89
C PRO A 52 -14.46 1.81 5.40
N SER A 53 -15.63 2.44 5.23
CA SER A 53 -15.89 3.82 5.67
C SER A 53 -14.78 4.81 5.29
N PRO A 54 -14.45 4.94 3.98
CA PRO A 54 -13.38 5.82 3.51
C PRO A 54 -13.55 7.27 3.97
N GLU A 55 -14.79 7.72 4.12
CA GLU A 55 -15.16 9.06 4.57
C GLU A 55 -14.58 9.43 5.93
N VAL A 56 -14.35 8.45 6.82
CA VAL A 56 -13.73 8.67 8.13
C VAL A 56 -12.29 9.13 7.97
N PHE A 57 -11.54 8.49 7.07
CA PHE A 57 -10.13 8.84 6.83
C PHE A 57 -10.03 10.17 6.08
N GLU A 58 -10.90 10.38 5.10
CA GLU A 58 -10.94 11.61 4.30
C GLU A 58 -11.29 12.83 5.15
N ALA A 59 -12.22 12.69 6.10
CA ALA A 59 -12.56 13.74 7.07
C ALA A 59 -11.37 14.16 7.95
N HIS A 60 -10.37 13.29 8.09
CA HIS A 60 -9.12 13.55 8.81
C HIS A 60 -7.95 13.93 7.89
N GLY A 61 -8.22 14.29 6.63
CA GLY A 61 -7.22 14.77 5.68
C GLY A 61 -6.33 13.68 5.08
N LEU A 62 -6.68 12.40 5.28
CA LEU A 62 -5.99 11.29 4.64
C LEU A 62 -6.62 11.00 3.28
N ARG A 63 -5.80 10.57 2.33
CA ARG A 63 -6.27 10.07 1.04
C ARG A 63 -6.57 8.59 1.17
N VAL A 64 -7.62 8.12 0.49
CA VAL A 64 -7.96 6.70 0.45
C VAL A 64 -7.74 6.18 -0.97
N ALA A 65 -6.91 5.14 -1.12
CA ALA A 65 -6.68 4.48 -2.40
C ALA A 65 -7.71 3.36 -2.62
N SER A 66 -8.24 3.26 -3.84
CA SER A 66 -9.08 2.14 -4.23
C SER A 66 -8.23 0.91 -4.57
N ALA A 67 -8.79 -0.29 -4.37
CA ALA A 67 -8.11 -1.54 -4.75
C ALA A 67 -7.74 -1.56 -6.25
N THR A 68 -8.59 -1.00 -7.12
CA THR A 68 -8.32 -0.91 -8.56
C THR A 68 -7.16 0.01 -8.88
N GLN A 69 -7.04 1.16 -8.19
CA GLN A 69 -5.90 2.07 -8.38
C GLN A 69 -4.59 1.41 -7.95
N LEU A 70 -4.60 0.64 -6.86
CA LEU A 70 -3.41 -0.04 -6.36
C LEU A 70 -3.04 -1.27 -7.21
N ALA A 71 -4.01 -1.90 -7.86
CA ALA A 71 -3.78 -3.00 -8.79
C ALA A 71 -3.32 -2.55 -10.19
N ALA A 72 -3.31 -1.23 -10.47
CA ALA A 72 -2.84 -0.73 -11.75
C ALA A 72 -1.35 -1.05 -11.95
N GLU A 73 -0.99 -1.48 -13.16
CA GLU A 73 0.41 -1.73 -13.52
C GLU A 73 1.20 -0.42 -13.53
N ILE A 74 2.46 -0.50 -13.10
CA ILE A 74 3.37 0.64 -13.19
C ILE A 74 3.84 0.78 -14.63
N SER A 75 3.64 1.95 -15.22
CA SER A 75 4.18 2.23 -16.55
C SER A 75 5.63 2.71 -16.47
N GLU A 76 6.39 2.53 -17.54
CA GLU A 76 7.76 3.06 -17.64
C GLU A 76 7.79 4.59 -17.49
N ALA A 77 6.73 5.28 -17.92
CA ALA A 77 6.57 6.73 -17.74
C ALA A 77 6.48 7.13 -16.25
N ASP A 78 5.82 6.33 -15.42
CA ASP A 78 5.74 6.56 -13.96
C ASP A 78 7.12 6.43 -13.30
N LEU A 79 7.92 5.46 -13.77
CA LEU A 79 9.30 5.26 -13.29
C LEU A 79 10.24 6.39 -13.71
N HIS A 80 10.02 6.98 -14.88
CA HIS A 80 10.80 8.12 -15.36
C HIS A 80 10.56 9.40 -14.54
N ALA A 81 9.41 9.54 -13.89
CA ALA A 81 9.14 10.64 -12.97
C ALA A 81 9.92 10.53 -11.65
N LEU A 82 10.46 9.35 -11.31
CA LEU A 82 11.26 9.16 -10.10
C LEU A 82 12.69 9.68 -10.27
N PRO A 83 13.30 10.21 -9.19
CA PRO A 83 14.74 10.47 -9.13
C PRO A 83 15.56 9.23 -9.47
N GLU A 84 16.75 9.40 -10.06
CA GLU A 84 17.58 8.28 -10.53
C GLU A 84 17.91 7.25 -9.43
N SER A 85 18.17 7.71 -8.19
CA SER A 85 18.42 6.83 -7.04
C SER A 85 17.20 5.94 -6.75
N ARG A 86 16.03 6.54 -6.61
CA ARG A 86 14.75 5.83 -6.39
C ARG A 86 14.43 4.87 -7.55
N ARG A 87 14.75 5.26 -8.78
CA ARG A 87 14.50 4.42 -9.96
C ARG A 87 15.34 3.14 -9.93
N LYS A 88 16.60 3.20 -9.50
CA LYS A 88 17.47 2.02 -9.37
C LYS A 88 16.93 1.05 -8.32
N ASP A 89 16.47 1.56 -7.18
CA ASP A 89 15.88 0.72 -6.13
C ASP A 89 14.58 0.05 -6.63
N VAL A 90 13.71 0.82 -7.30
CA VAL A 90 12.47 0.27 -7.88
C VAL A 90 12.78 -0.79 -8.94
N LEU A 91 13.73 -0.57 -9.85
CA LEU A 91 14.14 -1.57 -10.83
C LEU A 91 14.77 -2.81 -10.20
N TYR A 92 15.53 -2.65 -9.11
CA TYR A 92 16.15 -3.76 -8.39
C TYR A 92 15.10 -4.67 -7.73
N HIS A 93 14.08 -4.09 -7.11
CA HIS A 93 13.05 -4.86 -6.42
C HIS A 93 11.87 -5.28 -7.32
N GLY A 94 11.70 -4.64 -8.48
CA GLY A 94 10.74 -5.03 -9.52
C GLY A 94 9.27 -5.06 -9.11
N PRO A 95 8.71 -3.99 -8.49
CA PRO A 95 7.27 -3.93 -8.27
C PRO A 95 6.53 -3.91 -9.61
N THR A 96 5.42 -4.64 -9.69
CA THR A 96 4.60 -4.72 -10.91
C THR A 96 3.37 -3.83 -10.83
N THR A 97 2.86 -3.55 -9.63
CA THR A 97 1.68 -2.71 -9.40
C THR A 97 1.98 -1.46 -8.59
N VAL A 98 1.15 -0.42 -8.74
CA VAL A 98 1.22 0.81 -7.94
C VAL A 98 1.18 0.49 -6.44
N GLY A 99 0.38 -0.49 -6.04
CA GLY A 99 0.30 -0.97 -4.67
C GLY A 99 1.63 -1.57 -4.16
N ASP A 100 2.31 -2.34 -4.99
CA ASP A 100 3.66 -2.86 -4.66
C ASP A 100 4.70 -1.75 -4.60
N LEU A 101 4.50 -0.60 -5.26
CA LEU A 101 5.40 0.53 -5.13
C LEU A 101 5.12 1.34 -3.85
N LEU A 102 3.84 1.52 -3.51
CA LEU A 102 3.42 2.40 -2.41
C LEU A 102 3.36 1.71 -1.04
N PHE A 103 3.13 0.40 -1.01
CA PHE A 103 2.92 -0.38 0.21
C PHE A 103 3.84 -1.61 0.25
N ASN A 104 5.12 -1.41 -0.05
CA ASN A 104 6.13 -2.46 0.01
C ASN A 104 7.39 -2.00 0.73
N TRP A 105 8.27 -2.98 0.97
CA TRP A 105 9.56 -2.77 1.59
C TRP A 105 10.59 -2.40 0.52
N PHE A 106 11.11 -1.18 0.59
CA PHE A 106 12.30 -0.78 -0.16
C PHE A 106 13.18 -0.07 0.86
N ASP A 107 14.44 -0.49 0.97
CA ASP A 107 15.44 0.14 1.85
C ASP A 107 15.80 1.55 1.36
#